data_AF-A0A812QKA6-F1
#
_entry.id   AF-A0A812QKA6-F1
#
_cell.length_a   1.000
_cell.length_b   1.000
_cell.length_c   1.000
_cell.angle_alpha   90.00
_cell.angle_beta   90.00
_cell.angle_gamma   90.00
#
_symmetry.space_group_name_H-M   'P 1'
#
loop_
_entity.id
_entity.type
_entity.pdbx_description
1 polymer ?
#
loop_
_entity_poly.entity_id
_entity_poly.type
_entity_poly.pdbx_seq_one_letter_code
_entity_poly.pdbx_strand_id
1 'polypeptide(L)'
;QWYFGNWLFAAQPLWNETLDMEQDGEHTDLPHVNLVFIGPCSSGKSTMVGHLIADSGAIDAENLQRIFDEADRRGQPDRRYAWILDKLSFERKRGHSMSVALWRLASRRCRFTVMDAPGHKDFSKDIVTAMSQADIAVLVVSTSKSDLEQGE
;
A
#
# COMPACT_ATOMS: atom_id res chain seq x y z
N GLN A 1 -25.76 15.35 31.57
CA GLN A 1 -24.29 15.32 31.49
C GLN A 1 -23.88 13.86 31.32
N TRP A 2 -23.39 13.49 30.14
CA TRP A 2 -22.90 12.15 29.83
C TRP A 2 -21.41 12.23 29.56
N TYR A 3 -20.63 11.40 30.28
CA TYR A 3 -19.18 11.31 30.17
C TYR A 3 -18.81 10.60 28.86
N PHE A 4 -18.45 11.36 27.83
CA PHE A 4 -17.64 10.83 26.72
C PHE A 4 -16.18 10.86 27.17
N GLY A 5 -15.74 9.76 27.77
CA GLY A 5 -14.34 9.51 28.09
C GLY A 5 -13.53 9.33 26.81
N ASN A 6 -12.45 10.09 26.74
CA ASN A 6 -11.48 10.20 25.66
C ASN A 6 -10.73 8.87 25.42
N TRP A 7 -11.33 7.94 24.68
CA TRP A 7 -10.68 6.68 24.25
C TRP A 7 -9.92 6.82 22.91
N LEU A 8 -9.88 8.01 22.32
CA LEU A 8 -9.25 8.26 21.01
C LEU A 8 -7.75 8.57 21.05
N PHE A 9 -7.09 8.51 22.22
CA PHE A 9 -5.67 8.85 22.37
C PHE A 9 -4.75 7.73 22.87
N ALA A 10 -5.25 6.49 23.00
CA ALA A 10 -4.49 5.37 23.61
C ALA A 10 -4.16 4.20 22.68
N ALA A 11 -4.24 4.40 21.36
CA ALA A 11 -3.66 3.47 20.40
C ALA A 11 -2.54 4.20 19.64
N GLN A 12 -1.39 4.34 20.30
CA GLN A 12 -0.16 4.58 19.53
C GLN A 12 -0.04 3.42 18.53
N PRO A 13 0.17 3.68 17.23
CA PRO A 13 0.36 2.60 16.27
C PRO A 13 1.48 1.69 16.79
N LEU A 14 1.26 0.38 16.84
CA LEU A 14 2.27 -0.62 17.25
C LEU A 14 3.58 -0.52 16.43
N TRP A 15 3.55 0.26 15.36
CA TRP A 15 4.63 0.53 14.43
C TRP A 15 5.47 1.76 14.78
N ASN A 16 5.12 2.56 15.80
CA ASN A 16 5.94 3.72 16.22
C ASN A 16 7.33 3.31 16.79
N GLU A 17 7.57 2.01 16.85
CA GLU A 17 8.84 1.38 17.21
C GLU A 17 9.59 0.81 15.98
N THR A 18 9.13 1.14 14.77
CA THR A 18 9.60 0.56 13.51
C THR A 18 10.62 1.47 12.82
N LEU A 19 11.87 1.23 13.20
CA LEU A 19 13.12 1.25 12.42
C LEU A 19 13.75 2.61 12.04
N ASP A 20 14.87 2.86 12.72
CA ASP A 20 16.04 3.54 12.16
C ASP A 20 16.48 2.80 10.88
N MET A 21 16.23 3.39 9.72
CA MET A 21 16.67 2.87 8.42
C MET A 21 18.14 3.20 8.17
N GLU A 22 19.03 2.56 8.93
CA GLU A 22 20.44 2.40 8.57
C GLU A 22 20.93 1.06 9.16
N GLN A 23 20.75 -0.03 8.42
CA GLN A 23 21.66 -1.19 8.35
C GLN A 23 21.00 -2.39 7.65
N ASP A 24 21.40 -2.64 6.40
CA ASP A 24 21.08 -3.84 5.61
C ASP A 24 21.71 -5.15 6.17
N GLY A 25 22.17 -5.17 7.42
CA GLY A 25 22.99 -6.24 7.99
C GLY A 25 22.42 -7.01 9.18
N GLU A 26 21.51 -6.45 9.98
CA GLU A 26 21.19 -7.03 11.32
C GLU A 26 19.86 -7.82 11.41
N HIS A 27 19.05 -7.84 10.35
CA HIS A 27 17.73 -8.48 10.36
C HIS A 27 17.56 -9.64 9.37
N THR A 28 18.66 -10.21 8.85
CA THR A 28 18.60 -11.34 7.92
C THR A 28 17.95 -12.58 8.51
N ASP A 29 18.06 -12.78 9.82
CA ASP A 29 17.52 -13.95 10.53
C ASP A 29 16.03 -13.84 10.91
N LEU A 30 15.41 -12.66 10.72
CA LEU A 30 13.97 -12.53 10.93
C LEU A 30 13.19 -13.26 9.82
N PRO A 31 12.07 -13.94 10.17
CA PRO A 31 11.22 -14.58 9.19
C PRO A 31 10.74 -13.55 8.17
N HIS A 32 10.76 -13.94 6.90
CA HIS A 32 10.36 -13.11 5.77
C HIS A 32 9.05 -13.62 5.18
N VAL A 33 8.11 -12.72 4.94
CA VAL A 33 6.78 -13.04 4.40
C VAL A 33 6.46 -12.13 3.23
N ASN A 34 6.00 -12.69 2.12
CA ASN A 34 5.52 -11.95 0.96
C ASN A 34 4.00 -11.83 0.99
N LEU A 35 3.49 -10.60 0.99
CA LEU A 35 2.07 -10.28 0.94
C LEU A 35 1.73 -9.68 -0.42
N VAL A 36 0.71 -10.21 -1.10
CA VAL A 36 0.19 -9.62 -2.35
C VAL A 36 -1.22 -9.08 -2.16
N PHE A 37 -1.46 -7.86 -2.63
CA PHE A 37 -2.77 -7.22 -2.63
C PHE A 37 -3.43 -7.41 -3.99
N ILE A 38 -4.62 -8.01 -4.00
CA ILE A 38 -5.38 -8.37 -5.21
C ILE A 38 -6.81 -7.85 -5.13
N GLY A 39 -7.48 -7.72 -6.28
CA GLY A 39 -8.87 -7.24 -6.37
C GLY A 39 -9.12 -6.29 -7.56
N PRO A 40 -10.39 -5.89 -7.78
CA PRO A 40 -10.81 -5.07 -8.93
C PRO A 40 -10.06 -3.74 -9.06
N CYS A 41 -9.96 -3.17 -10.25
CA CYS A 41 -9.22 -1.90 -10.51
C CYS A 41 -9.64 -0.76 -9.55
N SER A 42 -10.93 -0.58 -9.30
CA SER A 42 -11.48 0.48 -8.44
C SER A 42 -11.51 0.14 -6.94
N SER A 43 -11.00 -1.01 -6.50
CA SER A 43 -11.14 -1.42 -5.09
C SER A 43 -10.22 -0.69 -4.10
N GLY A 44 -9.31 0.17 -4.58
CA GLY A 44 -8.45 0.98 -3.71
C GLY A 44 -7.21 0.26 -3.15
N LYS A 45 -6.82 -0.89 -3.74
CA LYS A 45 -5.59 -1.65 -3.38
C LYS A 45 -4.37 -0.77 -3.18
N SER A 46 -3.96 -0.06 -4.24
CA SER A 46 -2.77 0.79 -4.26
C SER A 46 -2.87 1.93 -3.25
N THR A 47 -4.08 2.48 -3.03
CA THR A 47 -4.32 3.50 -2.01
C THR A 47 -4.10 2.93 -0.60
N MET A 48 -4.62 1.74 -0.32
CA MET A 48 -4.46 1.07 0.97
C MET A 48 -3.00 0.67 1.23
N VAL A 49 -2.32 0.13 0.22
CA VAL A 49 -0.89 -0.22 0.31
C VAL A 49 -0.04 1.04 0.49
N GLY A 50 -0.32 2.11 -0.24
CA GLY A 50 0.37 3.39 -0.06
C GLY A 50 0.17 3.97 1.35
N HIS A 51 -1.03 3.82 1.91
CA HIS A 51 -1.31 4.22 3.30
C HIS A 51 -0.51 3.39 4.30
N LEU A 52 -0.43 2.07 4.11
CA LEU A 52 0.37 1.18 4.95
C LEU A 52 1.86 1.58 4.94
N ILE A 53 2.40 1.91 3.76
CA ILE A 53 3.80 2.34 3.62
C ILE A 53 4.03 3.68 4.32
N ALA A 54 3.14 4.65 4.13
CA ALA A 54 3.22 5.94 4.80
C ALA A 54 3.18 5.78 6.34
N ASP A 55 2.25 4.99 6.85
CA ASP A 55 2.10 4.74 8.29
C ASP A 55 3.28 3.95 8.88
N SER A 56 3.94 3.13 8.07
CA SER A 56 5.12 2.36 8.51
C SER A 56 6.37 3.20 8.75
N GLY A 57 6.38 4.48 8.35
CA GLY A 57 7.56 5.34 8.43
C GLY A 57 8.64 5.02 7.40
N ALA A 58 8.38 4.11 6.45
CA ALA A 58 9.33 3.76 5.39
C ALA A 58 9.59 4.87 4.37
N ILE A 59 8.83 5.97 4.45
CA ILE A 59 9.02 7.19 3.66
C ILE A 59 9.01 8.36 4.63
N ASP A 60 10.01 9.23 4.50
CA ASP A 60 10.13 10.47 5.27
C ASP A 60 8.98 11.43 4.95
N ALA A 61 8.58 12.21 5.96
CA ALA A 61 7.47 13.13 5.85
C ALA A 61 7.65 14.19 4.74
N GLU A 62 8.89 14.60 4.46
CA GLU A 62 9.21 15.58 3.41
C GLU A 62 8.96 14.99 2.01
N ASN A 63 9.50 13.80 1.73
CA ASN A 63 9.23 13.13 0.45
C ASN A 63 7.76 12.75 0.30
N LEU A 64 7.09 12.32 1.37
CA LEU A 64 5.67 12.01 1.34
C LEU A 64 4.85 13.25 0.94
N GLN A 65 5.13 14.40 1.57
CA GLN A 65 4.48 15.66 1.22
C GLN A 65 4.76 16.06 -0.23
N ARG A 66 6.00 15.91 -0.70
CA ARG A 66 6.37 16.19 -2.10
C ARG A 66 5.58 15.35 -3.09
N ILE A 67 5.34 14.07 -2.78
CA ILE A 67 4.52 13.17 -3.62
C ILE A 67 3.06 13.63 -3.61
N PHE A 68 2.51 14.00 -2.46
CA PHE A 68 1.13 14.49 -2.35
C PHE A 68 0.93 15.80 -3.11
N ASP A 69 1.85 16.75 -2.98
CA ASP A 69 1.83 18.01 -3.75
C ASP A 69 1.95 17.77 -5.27
N GLU A 70 2.65 16.72 -5.70
CA GLU A 70 2.71 16.33 -7.11
C GLU A 70 1.37 15.76 -7.60
N ALA A 71 0.73 14.89 -6.81
CA ALA A 71 -0.59 14.34 -7.11
C ALA A 71 -1.66 15.44 -7.21
N ASP A 72 -1.63 16.40 -6.29
CA ASP A 72 -2.55 17.54 -6.26
C ASP A 72 -2.34 18.45 -7.48
N ARG A 73 -1.09 18.79 -7.82
CA ARG A 73 -0.76 19.55 -9.04
C ARG A 73 -1.21 18.87 -10.33
N ARG A 74 -1.34 17.55 -10.30
CA ARG A 74 -1.79 16.72 -11.42
C ARG A 74 -3.30 16.48 -11.42
N GLY A 75 -4.02 17.06 -10.46
CA GLY A 75 -5.47 16.98 -10.34
C GLY A 75 -5.98 15.63 -9.86
N GLN A 76 -5.16 14.86 -9.13
CA GLN A 76 -5.52 13.54 -8.59
C GLN A 76 -5.35 13.48 -7.05
N PRO A 77 -5.97 14.41 -6.29
CA PRO A 77 -5.79 14.50 -4.83
C PRO A 77 -6.35 13.27 -4.07
N ASP A 78 -7.34 12.60 -4.66
CA ASP A 78 -7.99 11.40 -4.14
C ASP A 78 -7.06 10.18 -4.13
N ARG A 79 -5.97 10.22 -4.88
CA ARG A 79 -5.06 9.08 -5.09
C ARG A 79 -3.62 9.34 -4.66
N ARG A 80 -3.40 10.36 -3.84
CA ARG A 80 -2.09 10.73 -3.30
C ARG A 80 -1.30 9.56 -2.69
N TYR A 81 -1.97 8.59 -2.05
CA TYR A 81 -1.32 7.40 -1.50
C TYR A 81 -0.93 6.38 -2.58
N ALA A 82 -1.75 6.18 -3.61
CA ALA A 82 -1.40 5.29 -4.72
C ALA A 82 -0.16 5.81 -5.49
N TRP A 83 0.04 7.14 -5.51
CA TRP A 83 1.21 7.79 -6.11
C TRP A 83 2.55 7.43 -5.45
N ILE A 84 2.53 6.87 -4.23
CA ILE A 84 3.72 6.31 -3.58
C ILE A 84 4.23 5.09 -4.37
N LEU A 85 3.32 4.30 -4.94
CA LEU A 85 3.62 3.07 -5.66
C LEU A 85 3.80 3.29 -7.16
N ASP A 86 3.02 4.20 -7.74
CA ASP A 86 3.03 4.51 -9.17
C ASP A 86 4.31 5.28 -9.57
N LYS A 87 5.37 4.53 -9.89
CA LYS A 87 6.67 5.09 -10.32
C LYS A 87 6.68 5.45 -11.80
N LEU A 88 5.86 4.79 -12.62
CA LEU A 88 5.84 5.04 -14.06
C LEU A 88 4.97 6.26 -14.39
N SER A 89 5.51 7.17 -15.21
CA SER A 89 4.77 8.37 -15.68
C SER A 89 3.47 8.02 -16.42
N PHE A 90 3.38 6.81 -16.97
CA PHE A 90 2.21 6.31 -17.66
C PHE A 90 1.11 5.82 -16.71
N GLU A 91 1.48 5.17 -15.60
CA GLU A 91 0.55 4.78 -14.52
C GLU A 91 -0.09 6.02 -13.91
N ARG A 92 0.73 7.03 -13.59
CA ARG A 92 0.26 8.34 -13.10
C ARG A 92 -0.72 9.03 -14.04
N LYS A 93 -0.50 8.93 -15.36
CA LYS A 93 -1.40 9.52 -16.38
C LYS A 93 -2.72 8.77 -16.51
N ARG A 94 -2.68 7.44 -16.57
CA ARG A 94 -3.89 6.62 -16.76
C ARG A 94 -4.69 6.45 -15.48
N GLY A 95 -4.05 6.60 -14.33
CA GLY A 95 -4.70 6.36 -13.06
C GLY A 95 -5.05 4.88 -12.87
N HIS A 96 -4.15 3.95 -13.18
CA HIS A 96 -4.22 2.59 -12.65
C HIS A 96 -2.85 1.95 -12.76
N SER A 97 -2.54 1.05 -11.83
CA SER A 97 -1.30 0.29 -11.85
C SER A 97 -1.28 -0.62 -13.07
N MET A 98 -0.12 -0.69 -13.73
CA MET A 98 0.13 -1.54 -14.89
C MET A 98 1.25 -2.54 -14.62
N SER A 99 2.05 -2.29 -13.59
CA SER A 99 3.12 -3.15 -13.12
C SER A 99 2.90 -3.51 -11.65
N VAL A 100 3.51 -4.60 -11.22
CA VAL A 100 3.49 -5.01 -9.82
C VAL A 100 4.49 -4.14 -9.06
N ALA A 101 4.02 -3.38 -8.06
CA ALA A 101 4.89 -2.60 -7.21
C ALA A 101 5.34 -3.44 -6.01
N LEU A 102 6.65 -3.49 -5.75
CA LEU A 102 7.21 -4.18 -4.59
C LEU A 102 7.76 -3.16 -3.59
N TRP A 103 7.40 -3.32 -2.33
CA TRP A 103 7.94 -2.55 -1.22
C TRP A 103 8.40 -3.47 -0.11
N ARG A 104 9.58 -3.20 0.45
CA ARG A 104 10.13 -3.98 1.57
C ARG A 104 9.93 -3.20 2.84
N LEU A 105 9.30 -3.84 3.81
CA LEU A 105 9.08 -3.33 5.14
C LEU A 105 9.67 -4.33 6.14
N ALA A 106 9.98 -3.83 7.32
CA ALA A 106 10.42 -4.68 8.41
C ALA A 106 9.74 -4.22 9.68
N SER A 107 9.53 -5.16 10.60
CA SER A 107 9.10 -4.92 11.96
C SER A 107 10.10 -5.60 12.90
N ARG A 108 9.96 -5.39 14.20
CA ARG A 108 10.79 -6.08 15.21
C ARG A 108 10.72 -7.61 15.16
N ARG A 109 9.67 -8.19 14.56
CA ARG A 109 9.39 -9.63 14.60
C ARG A 109 9.43 -10.32 13.25
N CYS A 110 9.21 -9.59 12.15
CA CYS A 110 9.25 -10.15 10.81
C CYS A 110 9.63 -9.09 9.79
N ARG A 111 10.22 -9.54 8.68
CA ARG A 111 10.37 -8.76 7.46
C ARG A 111 9.23 -9.11 6.52
N PHE A 112 8.72 -8.14 5.79
CA PHE A 112 7.67 -8.42 4.82
C PHE A 112 7.83 -7.62 3.55
N THR A 113 7.60 -8.29 2.42
CA THR A 113 7.48 -7.62 1.12
C THR A 113 6.01 -7.43 0.83
N VAL A 114 5.60 -6.19 0.60
CA VAL A 114 4.27 -5.86 0.11
C VAL A 114 4.32 -5.75 -1.41
N MET A 115 3.44 -6.50 -2.08
CA MET A 115 3.26 -6.50 -3.53
C MET A 115 1.88 -5.94 -3.87
N ASP A 116 1.84 -4.81 -4.59
CA ASP A 116 0.59 -4.27 -5.15
C ASP A 116 0.42 -4.78 -6.58
N ALA A 117 -0.63 -5.56 -6.83
CA ALA A 117 -0.89 -6.13 -8.14
C ALA A 117 -1.90 -5.28 -8.94
N PRO A 118 -1.76 -5.24 -10.28
CA PRO A 118 -2.70 -4.51 -11.14
C PRO A 118 -4.11 -5.11 -11.04
N GLY A 119 -5.14 -4.27 -11.13
CA GLY A 119 -6.55 -4.70 -11.02
C GLY A 119 -7.28 -4.89 -12.34
N HIS A 120 -6.61 -4.67 -13.48
CA HIS A 120 -7.22 -4.78 -14.82
C HIS A 120 -6.95 -6.16 -15.43
N LYS A 121 -7.96 -6.75 -16.10
CA LYS A 121 -7.93 -8.14 -16.61
C LYS A 121 -6.79 -8.40 -17.60
N ASP A 122 -6.40 -7.37 -18.36
CA ASP A 122 -5.28 -7.42 -19.32
C ASP A 122 -3.93 -7.77 -18.68
N PHE A 123 -3.75 -7.50 -17.38
CA PHE A 123 -2.51 -7.77 -16.65
C PHE A 123 -2.59 -9.05 -15.80
N SER A 124 -3.50 -9.96 -16.14
CA SER A 124 -3.68 -11.25 -15.45
C SER A 124 -2.39 -12.07 -15.31
N LYS A 125 -1.48 -12.00 -16.29
CA LYS A 125 -0.16 -12.66 -16.21
C LYS A 125 0.69 -12.11 -15.07
N ASP A 126 0.74 -10.79 -14.93
CA ASP A 126 1.52 -10.12 -13.89
C ASP A 126 0.95 -10.42 -12.49
N ILE A 127 -0.38 -10.50 -12.38
CA ILE A 127 -1.06 -10.92 -11.14
C ILE A 127 -0.67 -12.36 -10.77
N VAL A 128 -0.72 -13.30 -11.72
CA VAL A 128 -0.34 -14.70 -11.48
C VAL A 128 1.13 -14.82 -11.06
N THR A 129 2.02 -14.07 -11.71
CA THR A 129 3.44 -14.03 -11.35
C THR A 129 3.67 -13.43 -9.95
N ALA A 130 2.95 -12.38 -9.57
CA ALA A 130 3.01 -11.82 -8.22
C ALA A 130 2.49 -12.81 -7.18
N MET A 131 1.35 -13.44 -7.45
CA MET A 131 0.74 -14.45 -6.56
C MET A 131 1.64 -15.67 -6.37
N SER A 132 2.37 -16.11 -7.40
CA SER A 132 3.30 -17.25 -7.27
C SER A 132 4.47 -16.99 -6.33
N GLN A 133 4.76 -15.72 -6.02
CA GLN A 133 5.83 -15.31 -5.11
C GLN A 133 5.30 -14.98 -3.70
N ALA A 134 3.98 -14.94 -3.53
CA ALA A 134 3.34 -14.52 -2.29
C ALA A 134 3.05 -15.71 -1.36
N ASP A 135 3.28 -15.51 -0.07
CA ASP A 135 2.88 -16.43 0.98
C ASP A 135 1.43 -16.15 1.42
N ILE A 136 1.01 -14.88 1.34
CA ILE A 136 -0.30 -14.40 1.78
C ILE A 136 -0.92 -13.51 0.69
N ALA A 137 -2.17 -13.77 0.34
CA ALA A 137 -2.96 -12.92 -0.54
C ALA A 137 -4.00 -12.12 0.27
N VAL A 138 -4.04 -10.81 0.05
CA VAL A 138 -5.01 -9.87 0.62
C VAL A 138 -5.97 -9.45 -0.48
N LEU A 139 -7.23 -9.90 -0.39
CA LEU A 139 -8.28 -9.52 -1.32
C LEU A 139 -8.95 -8.21 -0.86
N VAL A 140 -8.88 -7.19 -1.70
CA VAL A 140 -9.48 -5.88 -1.46
C VAL A 140 -10.76 -5.73 -2.26
N VAL A 141 -11.87 -5.52 -1.57
CA VAL A 141 -13.21 -5.42 -2.15
C VAL A 141 -13.79 -4.04 -1.83
N SER A 142 -14.29 -3.34 -2.85
CA SER A 142 -15.00 -2.07 -2.65
C SER A 142 -16.37 -2.32 -2.03
N THR A 143 -16.78 -1.49 -1.08
CA THR A 143 -18.14 -1.52 -0.51
C THR A 143 -19.13 -0.67 -1.30
N SER A 144 -18.66 0.07 -2.32
CA SER A 144 -19.51 0.91 -3.15
C SER A 144 -20.38 0.04 -4.06
N LYS A 145 -21.69 0.29 -4.07
CA LYS A 145 -22.65 -0.47 -4.90
C LYS A 145 -22.28 -0.47 -6.38
N SER A 146 -21.81 0.66 -6.90
CA SER A 146 -21.38 0.83 -8.29
C SER A 146 -20.16 -0.02 -8.67
N ASP A 147 -19.29 -0.33 -7.71
CA ASP A 147 -18.09 -1.15 -7.94
C ASP A 147 -18.36 -2.63 -7.75
N LEU A 148 -19.30 -2.99 -6.86
CA LEU A 148 -19.73 -4.37 -6.64
C LEU A 148 -20.44 -4.94 -7.88
N GLU A 149 -21.26 -4.12 -8.56
CA GLU A 149 -21.94 -4.51 -9.81
C GLU A 149 -20.96 -4.69 -11.00
N GLN A 150 -19.76 -4.10 -10.93
CA GLN A 150 -18.70 -4.32 -11.93
C GLN A 150 -17.84 -5.56 -11.63
N GLY A 151 -18.06 -6.20 -10.48
CA GLY A 151 -17.37 -7.41 -10.05
C GLY A 151 -18.00 -8.72 -10.58
N GLU A 152 -19.14 -8.64 -11.27
CA GLU A 152 -19.79 -9.76 -11.98
C GLU A 152 -19.21 -10.00 -13.38
#